data_AF-A0A246DMF2-F1
#
_entry.id   AF-A0A246DMF2-F1
#
_cell.length_a   1.000
_cell.length_b   1.000
_cell.length_c   1.000
_cell.angle_alpha   90.00
_cell.angle_beta   90.00
_cell.angle_gamma   90.00
#
_symmetry.space_group_name_H-M   'P 1'
#
loop_
_entity.id
_entity.type
_entity.pdbx_description
1 polymer ?
#
loop_
_entity_poly.entity_id
_entity_poly.type
_entity_poly.pdbx_seq_one_letter_code
_entity_poly.pdbx_strand_id
1 'polypeptide(L)' 'AIYKRRKETVERSFADAKQLHGHRYARFRSQIRVACQCLLAAAAQNIKKIAMALTTAPKPTPA' A
#
# COMPACT_ATOMS: atom_id res chain seq x y z
N ALA A 1 11.62 19.48 -0.44
CA ALA A 1 10.47 19.16 0.43
C ALA A 1 9.56 18.04 -0.14
N ILE A 2 9.12 18.15 -1.40
CA ILE A 2 8.15 17.21 -2.02
C ILE A 2 8.62 15.75 -2.03
N TYR A 3 9.87 15.49 -2.42
CA TYR A 3 10.42 14.12 -2.45
C TYR A 3 10.51 13.47 -1.07
N LYS A 4 10.72 14.26 -0.01
CA LYS A 4 10.79 13.74 1.37
C LYS A 4 9.45 13.16 1.82
N ARG A 5 8.33 13.74 1.40
CA ARG A 5 6.97 13.22 1.71
C ARG A 5 6.58 12.05 0.81
N ARG A 6 7.05 12.04 -0.45
CA ARG A 6 6.78 10.95 -1.41
C ARG A 6 7.44 9.64 -1.01
N LYS A 7 8.68 9.69 -0.48
CA LYS A 7 9.38 8.48 -0.02
C LYS A 7 8.62 7.75 1.09
N GLU A 8 7.97 8.52 1.97
CA GLU A 8 7.26 8.02 3.17
C GLU A 8 5.87 7.47 2.85
N THR A 9 5.29 7.87 1.71
CA THR A 9 3.92 7.53 1.34
C THR A 9 3.89 6.64 0.11
N VAL A 10 4.12 7.24 -1.05
CA VAL A 10 4.00 6.58 -2.35
C VAL A 10 5.05 5.50 -2.52
N GLU A 11 6.32 5.82 -2.33
CA GLU A 11 7.42 4.87 -2.55
C GLU A 11 7.41 3.74 -1.52
N ARG A 12 7.02 4.04 -0.27
CA ARG A 12 6.78 3.02 0.77
C ARG A 12 5.70 2.02 0.33
N SER A 13 4.56 2.51 -0.15
CA SER A 13 3.45 1.66 -0.61
C SER A 13 3.87 0.76 -1.78
N PHE A 14 4.65 1.29 -2.72
CA PHE A 14 5.19 0.51 -3.84
C PHE A 14 6.20 -0.54 -3.38
N ALA A 15 7.07 -0.21 -2.41
CA ALA A 15 8.01 -1.16 -1.83
C ALA A 15 7.28 -2.31 -1.12
N ASP A 16 6.25 -1.99 -0.34
CA ASP A 16 5.43 -2.99 0.35
C ASP A 16 4.67 -3.87 -0.65
N ALA A 17 4.13 -3.29 -1.73
CA ALA A 17 3.49 -4.08 -2.79
C ALA A 17 4.47 -5.02 -3.50
N LYS A 18 5.71 -4.57 -3.72
CA LYS A 18 6.76 -5.39 -4.33
C LYS A 18 7.18 -6.56 -3.44
N GLN A 19 7.31 -6.33 -2.13
CA GLN A 19 7.81 -7.32 -1.17
C GLN A 19 6.71 -8.27 -0.68
N LEU A 20 5.54 -7.73 -0.29
CA LEU A 20 4.48 -8.47 0.39
C LEU A 20 3.41 -9.05 -0.55
N HIS A 21 3.17 -8.40 -1.70
CA HIS A 21 2.14 -8.82 -2.67
C HIS A 21 2.72 -9.49 -3.93
N GLY A 22 4.04 -9.72 -3.95
CA GLY A 22 4.71 -10.49 -4.99
C GLY A 22 4.81 -9.76 -6.34
N HIS A 23 4.73 -8.42 -6.36
CA HIS A 23 4.83 -7.62 -7.59
C HIS A 23 6.26 -7.51 -8.16
N ARG A 24 7.22 -8.30 -7.67
CA ARG A 24 8.59 -8.32 -8.21
C ARG A 24 8.65 -8.88 -9.63
N TYR A 25 7.77 -9.84 -9.94
CA TYR A 25 7.62 -10.45 -11.25
C TYR A 25 6.14 -10.66 -11.57
N ALA A 26 5.79 -10.75 -12.85
CA ALA A 26 4.45 -11.11 -13.27
C ALA A 26 4.15 -12.57 -12.87
N ARG A 27 3.22 -12.77 -11.93
CA ARG A 27 2.88 -14.11 -11.42
C ARG A 27 1.89 -14.86 -12.30
N PHE A 28 1.11 -14.15 -13.10
CA PHE A 28 0.07 -14.72 -13.95
C PHE A 28 0.40 -14.57 -15.43
N ARG A 29 0.00 -15.56 -16.22
CA ARG A 29 0.02 -15.48 -17.68
C ARG A 29 -1.26 -14.77 -18.15
N SER A 30 -1.16 -13.45 -18.31
CA SER A 30 -1.99 -12.52 -19.10
C SER A 30 -1.97 -11.14 -18.46
N GLN A 31 -2.07 -10.07 -19.26
CA GLN A 31 -2.09 -8.70 -18.74
C GLN A 31 -3.28 -8.45 -17.83
N ILE A 32 -4.46 -8.97 -18.18
CA ILE A 32 -5.69 -8.80 -17.38
C ILE A 32 -5.51 -9.41 -15.99
N ARG A 33 -4.94 -10.61 -15.88
CA ARG A 33 -4.77 -11.28 -14.58
C ARG A 33 -3.74 -10.58 -13.69
N VAL A 34 -2.66 -10.07 -14.30
CA VAL A 34 -1.66 -9.26 -13.58
C VAL A 34 -2.28 -7.93 -13.14
N ALA A 35 -3.09 -7.29 -13.99
CA ALA A 35 -3.79 -6.06 -13.65
C ALA A 35 -4.78 -6.27 -12.49
N CYS A 36 -5.58 -7.34 -12.50
CA CYS A 36 -6.47 -7.68 -11.40
C CYS A 36 -5.71 -7.86 -10.07
N GLN A 37 -4.57 -8.55 -10.07
CA GLN A 37 -3.73 -8.70 -8.88
C GLN A 37 -3.29 -7.33 -8.35
N CYS A 38 -2.77 -6.47 -9.23
CA CYS A 38 -2.31 -5.13 -8.86
C CYS A 38 -3.46 -4.27 -8.29
N LEU A 39 -4.62 -4.29 -8.94
CA LEU A 39 -5.79 -3.51 -8.52
C LEU A 39 -6.34 -3.99 -7.17
N LEU A 40 -6.41 -5.31 -6.95
CA LEU A 40 -6.84 -5.87 -5.66
C LEU A 40 -5.89 -5.49 -4.53
N ALA A 41 -4.58 -5.58 -4.75
CA ALA A 41 -3.58 -5.17 -3.77
C ALA A 41 -3.67 -3.66 -3.47
N ALA A 42 -3.81 -2.82 -4.50
CA ALA A 42 -4.00 -1.39 -4.34
C ALA A 42 -5.29 -1.03 -3.59
N ALA A 43 -6.39 -1.74 -3.87
CA ALA A 43 -7.66 -1.55 -3.16
C ALA A 43 -7.52 -1.84 -1.67
N ALA A 44 -6.87 -2.96 -1.30
CA ALA A 44 -6.61 -3.29 0.11
C ALA A 44 -5.75 -2.22 0.82
N GLN A 45 -4.70 -1.73 0.15
CA GLN A 45 -3.85 -0.65 0.68
C GLN A 45 -4.63 0.66 0.88
N ASN A 46 -5.53 0.99 -0.06
CA ASN A 46 -6.39 2.17 0.04
C ASN A 46 -7.39 2.05 1.20
N ILE A 47 -8.01 0.88 1.39
CA ILE A 47 -8.90 0.62 2.52
C ILE A 47 -8.16 0.79 3.83
N LYS A 48 -6.96 0.23 3.96
CA LYS A 48 -6.10 0.42 5.15
C LYS A 48 -5.82 1.90 5.41
N LYS A 49 -5.48 2.66 4.36
CA LYS A 49 -5.21 4.10 4.46
C LYS A 49 -6.45 4.88 4.94
N ILE A 50 -7.63 4.55 4.42
CA ILE A 50 -8.90 5.16 4.85
C ILE A 50 -9.18 4.80 6.31
N ALA A 51 -9.05 3.54 6.70
CA ALA A 51 -9.25 3.11 8.07
C ALA A 51 -8.32 3.87 9.03
N MET A 52 -7.02 3.98 8.71
CA MET A 52 -6.06 4.75 9.52
C MET A 52 -6.38 6.25 9.60
N ALA A 53 -6.99 6.82 8.57
CA ALA A 53 -7.41 8.22 8.58
C ALA A 53 -8.69 8.45 9.42
N LEU A 54 -9.57 7.45 9.45
CA LEU A 54 -10.84 7.51 10.20
C LEU A 54 -10.68 7.11 11.67
N THR A 55 -9.73 6.22 12.00
CA THR A 55 -9.42 5.86 13.38
C THR A 55 -8.38 6.82 13.92
N THR A 56 -8.82 7.86 14.65
CA THR A 56 -7.92 8.67 15.48
C THR A 56 -7.09 7.73 16.35
N ALA A 57 -5.76 7.81 16.24
CA ALA A 57 -4.89 6.98 17.08
C ALA A 57 -5.29 7.15 18.56
N PRO A 58 -5.41 6.06 19.34
CA PRO A 58 -5.66 6.21 20.76
C PRO A 58 -4.57 7.09 21.35
N LYS A 59 -5.00 8.12 22.10
CA LYS A 59 -4.09 9.04 22.80
C LYS A 59 -3.16 8.16 23.65
N PRO A 60 -1.82 8.35 23.60
CA PRO A 60 -0.93 7.53 24.41
C PRO A 60 -1.36 7.68 25.86
N THR A 61 -1.70 6.55 26.49
CA THR A 61 -2.04 6.53 27.91
C THR A 61 -0.78 6.96 28.65
N PRO A 62 -0.82 8.06 29.45
CA PRO A 62 0.31 8.39 30.29
C PRO A 62 0.54 7.22 31.25
N ALA A 63 1.82 6.83 31.38
CA ALA A 63 2.28 5.73 32.20
C ALA A 63 1.86 5.89 33.67
#